data_AF-A0A7X4HII9-F1
#
_entry.id   AF-A0A7X4HII9-F1
#
_cell.length_a   1.000
_cell.length_b   1.000
_cell.length_c   1.000
_cell.angle_alpha   90.00
_cell.angle_beta   90.00
_cell.angle_gamma   90.00
#
_symmetry.space_group_name_H-M   'P 1'
#
loop_
_entity.id
_entity.type
_entity.pdbx_description
1 polymer ?
#
loop_
_entity_poly.entity_id
_entity_poly.type
_entity_poly.pdbx_seq_one_letter_code
_entity_poly.pdbx_strand_id
1 'polypeptide(L)'
;MNKHTLTPVSLALLAASALAGCAAGPKYEVPATPQTAAFKEADGWAPAAPADALERGPWWTLFGDPVLNELAASIEVSNQNVAAAAASYAQARALVSEQRAQLFPQVDLNGSANRSGGGGNTRTASAYRVNLGGSWEPDIWGRLGAASTAASASAAASAAELAAARLSAQGELAANYFALRQADAQKALLQATVQGYERVLQITQNRFGAAIAAKSDVLQAETQLANARIDLISITRQRAQLEHAIAVLLGKAPAEFSLAPLPQAASLALPAAGAATATATGVPGSAAAPA
;
A
#
# COMPACT_ATOMS: atom_id res chain seq x y z
N MET A 1 -25.13 13.85 -71.17
CA MET A 1 -25.43 13.58 -69.74
C MET A 1 -25.42 12.08 -69.53
N ASN A 2 -24.26 11.50 -69.26
CA ASN A 2 -24.13 10.05 -69.07
C ASN A 2 -24.46 9.70 -67.62
N LYS A 3 -25.55 8.96 -67.41
CA LYS A 3 -25.96 8.46 -66.11
C LYS A 3 -25.09 7.24 -65.79
N HIS A 4 -24.06 7.42 -64.97
CA HIS A 4 -23.29 6.30 -64.43
C HIS A 4 -24.16 5.56 -63.41
N THR A 5 -24.77 4.46 -63.83
CA THR A 5 -25.49 3.55 -62.93
C THR A 5 -24.47 2.73 -62.14
N LEU A 6 -24.28 3.08 -60.87
CA LEU A 6 -23.47 2.30 -59.93
C LEU A 6 -24.06 0.90 -59.79
N THR A 7 -23.27 -0.13 -60.10
CA THR A 7 -23.66 -1.54 -60.00
C THR A 7 -23.75 -1.96 -58.53
N PRO A 8 -24.71 -2.84 -58.15
CA PRO A 8 -24.94 -3.25 -56.76
C PRO A 8 -23.71 -3.92 -56.12
N VAL A 9 -22.86 -4.54 -56.94
CA VAL A 9 -21.59 -5.16 -56.51
C VAL A 9 -20.59 -4.13 -56.02
N SER A 10 -20.52 -2.97 -56.68
CA SER A 10 -19.60 -1.88 -56.27
C SER A 10 -20.02 -1.26 -54.94
N LEU A 11 -21.32 -1.18 -54.68
CA LEU A 11 -21.87 -0.69 -53.41
C LEU A 11 -21.63 -1.69 -52.26
N ALA A 12 -21.75 -2.99 -52.53
CA ALA A 12 -21.45 -4.05 -51.56
C ALA A 12 -19.96 -4.12 -51.20
N LEU A 13 -19.07 -3.91 -52.16
CA LEU A 13 -17.62 -3.90 -51.92
C LEU A 13 -17.17 -2.66 -51.12
N LEU A 14 -17.81 -1.49 -51.37
CA LEU A 14 -17.58 -0.27 -50.60
C LEU A 14 -18.11 -0.39 -49.16
N ALA A 15 -19.24 -1.06 -48.98
CA ALA A 15 -19.78 -1.37 -47.65
C ALA A 15 -18.87 -2.37 -46.91
N ALA A 16 -18.41 -3.43 -47.56
CA ALA A 16 -17.51 -4.42 -46.95
C ALA A 16 -16.15 -3.82 -46.53
N SER A 17 -15.61 -2.89 -47.30
CA SER A 17 -14.37 -2.17 -46.96
C SER A 17 -14.57 -1.12 -45.87
N ALA A 18 -15.75 -0.49 -45.77
CA ALA A 18 -16.10 0.39 -44.65
C ALA A 18 -16.29 -0.37 -43.32
N LEU A 19 -16.63 -1.66 -43.35
CA LEU A 19 -16.74 -2.51 -42.14
C LEU A 19 -15.39 -3.07 -41.65
N ALA A 20 -14.32 -3.00 -42.45
CA ALA A 20 -12.99 -3.54 -42.07
C ALA A 20 -12.25 -2.71 -40.99
N GLY A 21 -12.79 -1.56 -40.60
CA GLY A 21 -12.24 -0.70 -39.54
C GLY A 21 -12.81 -0.97 -38.13
N CYS A 22 -13.60 -2.04 -37.93
CA CYS A 22 -14.20 -2.34 -36.63
C CYS A 22 -13.16 -2.73 -35.58
N ALA A 23 -13.35 -2.22 -34.35
CA ALA A 23 -12.30 -1.95 -33.38
C ALA A 23 -11.56 -3.20 -32.87
N ALA A 24 -10.35 -3.39 -33.38
CA ALA A 24 -9.32 -4.22 -32.77
C ALA A 24 -8.22 -3.28 -32.28
N GLY A 25 -8.27 -2.89 -31.01
CA GLY A 25 -7.09 -2.31 -30.37
C GLY A 25 -5.92 -3.29 -30.47
N PRO A 26 -4.66 -2.81 -30.55
CA PRO A 26 -3.51 -3.70 -30.63
C PRO A 26 -3.51 -4.66 -29.43
N LYS A 27 -3.16 -5.93 -29.67
CA LYS A 27 -2.96 -6.90 -28.59
C LYS A 27 -1.90 -6.34 -27.64
N TYR A 28 -2.15 -6.47 -26.34
CA TYR A 28 -1.21 -6.01 -25.33
C TYR A 28 0.09 -6.81 -25.44
N GLU A 29 1.19 -6.11 -25.66
CA GLU A 29 2.55 -6.65 -25.66
C GLU A 29 3.30 -6.01 -24.49
N VAL A 30 3.93 -6.83 -23.66
CA VAL A 30 4.72 -6.33 -22.52
C VAL A 30 5.94 -5.56 -23.07
N PRO A 31 6.16 -4.29 -22.68
CA PRO A 31 7.31 -3.54 -23.15
C PRO A 31 8.63 -4.23 -22.77
N ALA A 32 9.55 -4.36 -23.75
CA ALA A 32 10.88 -4.88 -23.49
C ALA A 32 11.68 -3.89 -22.64
N THR A 33 11.87 -4.21 -21.36
CA THR A 33 12.77 -3.48 -20.46
C THR A 33 14.16 -4.08 -20.54
N PRO A 34 15.25 -3.28 -20.46
CA PRO A 34 16.61 -3.82 -20.37
C PRO A 34 16.74 -4.64 -19.08
N GLN A 35 16.69 -5.97 -19.19
CA GLN A 35 16.89 -6.88 -18.08
C GLN A 35 18.35 -7.29 -18.00
N THR A 36 18.97 -7.09 -16.85
CA THR A 36 20.30 -7.65 -16.57
C THR A 36 20.13 -9.10 -16.15
N ALA A 37 20.79 -10.03 -16.85
CA ALA A 37 20.68 -11.47 -16.58
C ALA A 37 21.12 -11.85 -15.15
N ALA A 38 22.00 -11.06 -14.53
CA ALA A 38 22.39 -11.23 -13.14
C ALA A 38 22.79 -9.87 -12.54
N PHE A 39 22.54 -9.71 -11.24
CA PHE A 39 23.19 -8.67 -10.45
C PHE A 39 24.66 -9.03 -10.25
N LYS A 40 25.53 -8.02 -10.18
CA LYS A 40 26.98 -8.22 -9.98
C LYS A 40 27.28 -9.01 -8.69
N GLU A 41 26.43 -8.82 -7.68
CA GLU A 41 26.60 -9.36 -6.33
C GLU A 41 25.84 -10.70 -6.14
N ALA A 42 25.48 -11.37 -7.24
CA ALA A 42 24.69 -12.60 -7.21
C ALA A 42 25.45 -13.85 -6.70
N ASP A 43 26.74 -13.73 -6.41
CA ASP A 43 27.51 -14.84 -5.83
C ASP A 43 26.92 -15.27 -4.48
N GLY A 44 26.47 -16.53 -4.42
CA GLY A 44 25.80 -17.11 -3.23
C GLY A 44 24.30 -16.84 -3.13
N TRP A 45 23.68 -16.19 -4.12
CA TRP A 45 22.23 -15.96 -4.14
C TRP A 45 21.51 -17.17 -4.72
N ALA A 46 20.40 -17.56 -4.08
CA ALA A 46 19.51 -18.57 -4.65
C ALA A 46 18.75 -17.97 -5.86
N PRO A 47 18.55 -18.74 -6.94
CA PRO A 47 17.72 -18.30 -8.07
C PRO A 47 16.31 -17.98 -7.58
N ALA A 48 15.88 -16.74 -7.79
CA ALA A 48 14.55 -16.29 -7.40
C ALA A 48 13.48 -16.96 -8.27
N ALA A 49 12.44 -17.50 -7.65
CA ALA A 49 11.22 -17.90 -8.32
C ALA A 49 10.25 -16.71 -8.28
N PRO A 50 10.01 -16.00 -9.40
CA PRO A 50 9.14 -14.82 -9.40
C PRO A 50 7.71 -15.22 -9.02
N ALA A 51 7.23 -14.63 -7.93
CA ALA A 51 5.92 -14.89 -7.34
C ALA A 51 5.18 -13.57 -7.04
N ASP A 52 5.48 -12.50 -7.77
CA ASP A 52 4.95 -11.16 -7.51
C ASP A 52 3.42 -11.06 -7.66
N ALA A 53 2.80 -12.04 -8.30
CA ALA A 53 1.35 -12.16 -8.41
C ALA A 53 0.67 -12.76 -7.15
N LEU A 54 1.45 -13.29 -6.20
CA LEU A 54 0.94 -13.88 -4.96
C LEU A 54 1.16 -12.92 -3.79
N GLU A 55 0.20 -12.83 -2.88
CA GLU A 55 0.43 -12.16 -1.60
C GLU A 55 1.62 -12.85 -0.90
N ARG A 56 2.64 -12.06 -0.52
CA ARG A 56 3.90 -12.53 0.08
C ARG A 56 3.73 -13.24 1.44
N GLY A 57 2.51 -13.40 1.92
CA GLY A 57 2.19 -14.04 3.19
C GLY A 57 2.82 -13.33 4.40
N PRO A 58 2.80 -13.96 5.58
CA PRO A 58 3.35 -13.39 6.80
C PRO A 58 4.88 -13.54 6.86
N TRP A 59 5.60 -12.91 5.93
CA TRP A 59 7.05 -13.01 5.78
C TRP A 59 7.84 -12.63 7.05
N TRP A 60 7.29 -11.77 7.90
CA TRP A 60 7.90 -11.35 9.17
C TRP A 60 7.99 -12.49 10.20
N THR A 61 7.25 -13.59 10.02
CA THR A 61 7.34 -14.78 10.89
C THR A 61 8.71 -15.43 10.86
N LEU A 62 9.50 -15.19 9.80
CA LEU A 62 10.88 -15.64 9.67
C LEU A 62 11.80 -15.11 10.78
N PHE A 63 11.46 -13.98 11.41
CA PHE A 63 12.22 -13.43 12.53
C PHE A 63 11.95 -14.12 13.87
N GLY A 64 10.92 -14.98 13.94
CA GLY A 64 10.61 -15.75 15.15
C GLY A 64 10.15 -14.92 16.35
N ASP A 65 9.72 -13.67 16.15
CA ASP A 65 9.27 -12.78 17.22
C ASP A 65 7.73 -12.75 17.30
N PRO A 66 7.12 -13.31 18.37
CA PRO A 66 5.66 -13.37 18.50
C PRO A 66 5.03 -11.98 18.64
N VAL A 67 5.73 -11.01 19.23
CA VAL A 67 5.22 -9.65 19.38
C VAL A 67 5.15 -8.98 18.01
N LEU A 68 6.18 -9.14 17.19
CA LEU A 68 6.15 -8.65 15.80
C LEU A 68 5.00 -9.28 15.01
N ASN A 69 4.77 -10.58 15.19
CA ASN A 69 3.68 -11.30 14.51
C ASN A 69 2.31 -10.71 14.86
N GLU A 70 2.04 -10.44 16.14
CA GLU A 70 0.78 -9.84 16.59
C GLU A 70 0.60 -8.42 16.05
N LEU A 71 1.65 -7.60 16.11
CA LEU A 71 1.61 -6.22 15.60
C LEU A 71 1.37 -6.20 14.08
N ALA A 72 2.06 -7.05 13.33
CA ALA A 72 1.92 -7.11 11.87
C ALA A 72 0.54 -7.63 11.44
N ALA A 73 -0.04 -8.59 12.17
CA ALA A 73 -1.40 -9.04 11.93
C ALA A 73 -2.42 -7.92 12.16
N SER A 74 -2.20 -7.06 13.16
CA SER A 74 -3.12 -5.95 13.45
C SER A 74 -3.13 -4.84 12.39
N ILE A 75 -2.04 -4.66 11.63
CA ILE A 75 -1.95 -3.65 10.56
C ILE A 75 -3.01 -3.85 9.48
N GLU A 76 -3.32 -5.09 9.11
CA GLU A 76 -4.29 -5.36 8.05
C GLU A 76 -5.68 -4.81 8.39
N VAL A 77 -5.99 -4.73 9.68
CA VAL A 77 -7.30 -4.30 10.17
C VAL A 77 -7.32 -2.80 10.53
N SER A 78 -6.25 -2.29 11.15
CA SER A 78 -6.29 -0.97 11.79
C SER A 78 -5.59 0.15 11.02
N ASN A 79 -4.74 -0.17 10.04
CA ASN A 79 -3.99 0.83 9.29
C ASN A 79 -4.90 1.62 8.31
N GLN A 80 -4.90 2.95 8.43
CA GLN A 80 -5.78 3.82 7.65
C GLN A 80 -5.36 3.94 6.17
N ASN A 81 -4.07 3.81 5.86
CA ASN A 81 -3.60 3.82 4.47
C ASN A 81 -4.03 2.54 3.74
N VAL A 82 -3.98 1.39 4.42
CA VAL A 82 -4.49 0.11 3.89
C VAL A 82 -6.01 0.19 3.70
N ALA A 83 -6.74 0.75 4.66
CA ALA A 83 -8.18 0.95 4.54
C ALA A 83 -8.56 1.86 3.36
N ALA A 84 -7.81 2.95 3.15
CA ALA A 84 -8.00 3.84 2.00
C ALA A 84 -7.76 3.12 0.68
N ALA A 85 -6.67 2.35 0.57
CA ALA A 85 -6.39 1.55 -0.63
C ALA A 85 -7.47 0.48 -0.89
N ALA A 86 -8.00 -0.14 0.17
CA ALA A 86 -9.10 -1.11 0.06
C ALA A 86 -10.39 -0.45 -0.46
N ALA A 87 -10.70 0.78 0.00
CA ALA A 87 -11.82 1.56 -0.49
C ALA A 87 -11.66 1.94 -1.97
N SER A 88 -10.45 2.36 -2.38
CA SER A 88 -10.14 2.63 -3.80
C SER A 88 -10.32 1.40 -4.68
N TYR A 89 -9.89 0.23 -4.21
CA TYR A 89 -10.12 -1.03 -4.92
C TYR A 89 -11.62 -1.37 -5.05
N ALA A 90 -12.40 -1.19 -3.97
CA ALA A 90 -13.84 -1.39 -3.99
C ALA A 90 -14.55 -0.43 -4.96
N GLN A 91 -14.11 0.84 -5.01
CA GLN A 91 -14.60 1.82 -5.98
C GLN A 91 -14.29 1.37 -7.42
N ALA A 92 -13.07 0.94 -7.70
CA ALA A 92 -12.69 0.45 -9.03
C ALA A 92 -13.53 -0.75 -9.46
N ARG A 93 -13.83 -1.67 -8.54
CA ARG A 93 -14.75 -2.80 -8.75
C ARG A 93 -16.18 -2.34 -9.09
N ALA A 94 -16.68 -1.30 -8.43
CA ALA A 94 -17.99 -0.73 -8.73
C ALA A 94 -18.02 -0.11 -10.14
N LEU A 95 -16.97 0.61 -10.53
CA LEU A 95 -16.84 1.17 -11.88
C LEU A 95 -16.82 0.08 -12.96
N VAL A 96 -16.16 -1.07 -12.71
CA VAL A 96 -16.24 -2.23 -13.61
C VAL A 96 -17.68 -2.71 -13.77
N SER A 97 -18.44 -2.78 -12.67
CA SER A 97 -19.85 -3.20 -12.74
C SER A 97 -20.72 -2.21 -13.51
N GLU A 98 -20.46 -0.91 -13.37
CA GLU A 98 -21.15 0.15 -14.13
C GLU A 98 -20.86 0.05 -15.63
N GLN A 99 -19.58 -0.12 -16.02
CA GLN A 99 -19.22 -0.28 -17.43
C GLN A 99 -19.82 -1.57 -18.02
N ARG A 100 -19.88 -2.65 -17.24
CA ARG A 100 -20.54 -3.89 -17.68
C ARG A 100 -22.06 -3.74 -17.80
N ALA A 101 -22.69 -2.93 -16.96
CA ALA A 101 -24.13 -2.69 -17.04
C ALA A 101 -24.53 -2.04 -18.38
N GLN A 102 -23.66 -1.24 -18.98
CA GLN A 102 -23.88 -0.62 -20.30
C GLN A 102 -23.99 -1.64 -21.46
N LEU A 103 -23.51 -2.88 -21.26
CA LEU A 103 -23.68 -3.96 -22.24
C LEU A 103 -25.12 -4.50 -22.29
N PHE A 104 -25.95 -4.18 -21.29
CA PHE A 104 -27.31 -4.66 -21.15
C PHE A 104 -28.33 -3.54 -21.40
N PRO A 105 -29.57 -3.89 -21.79
CA PRO A 105 -30.65 -2.91 -21.91
C PRO A 105 -30.88 -2.17 -20.59
N GLN A 106 -30.92 -0.85 -20.66
CA GLN A 106 -31.31 0.02 -19.55
C GLN A 106 -32.82 0.29 -19.65
N VAL A 107 -33.50 0.31 -18.51
CA VAL A 107 -34.93 0.60 -18.42
C VAL A 107 -35.12 1.68 -17.37
N ASP A 108 -35.74 2.78 -17.77
CA ASP A 108 -35.91 3.97 -16.95
C ASP A 108 -37.38 4.34 -16.83
N LEU A 109 -37.81 4.68 -15.63
CA LEU A 109 -39.14 5.21 -15.36
C LEU A 109 -39.02 6.67 -14.94
N ASN A 110 -39.55 7.58 -15.75
CA ASN A 110 -39.50 9.01 -15.49
C ASN A 110 -40.91 9.58 -15.29
N GLY A 111 -41.16 10.18 -14.13
CA GLY A 111 -42.35 10.98 -13.84
C GLY A 111 -42.02 12.47 -13.84
N SER A 112 -42.84 13.29 -14.49
CA SER A 112 -42.69 14.75 -14.48
C SER A 112 -44.03 15.44 -14.27
N ALA A 113 -44.02 16.54 -13.52
CA ALA A 113 -45.15 17.44 -13.34
C ALA A 113 -44.70 18.85 -13.71
N ASN A 114 -45.34 19.43 -14.72
CA ASN A 114 -45.06 20.79 -15.16
C ASN A 114 -46.31 21.65 -14.99
N ARG A 115 -46.18 22.74 -14.25
CA ARG A 115 -47.25 23.73 -14.09
C ARG A 115 -46.79 25.03 -14.71
N SER A 116 -47.53 25.53 -15.69
CA SER A 116 -47.25 26.80 -16.33
C SER A 116 -48.43 27.76 -16.16
N GLY A 117 -48.12 29.01 -15.87
CA GLY A 117 -49.06 30.10 -15.66
C GLY A 117 -48.30 31.41 -15.50
N GLY A 118 -48.97 32.53 -15.75
CA GLY A 118 -48.40 33.88 -15.60
C GLY A 118 -49.47 34.87 -15.12
N GLY A 119 -49.06 36.04 -14.62
CA GLY A 119 -49.98 37.06 -14.12
C GLY A 119 -50.94 37.60 -15.19
N GLY A 120 -52.12 38.10 -14.77
CA GLY A 120 -53.20 38.55 -15.67
C GLY A 120 -54.28 37.48 -15.91
N ASN A 121 -54.98 37.54 -17.05
CA ASN A 121 -56.06 36.60 -17.44
C ASN A 121 -55.54 35.26 -18.01
N THR A 122 -54.31 34.87 -17.67
CA THR A 122 -53.65 33.68 -18.23
C THR A 122 -54.06 32.45 -17.43
N ARG A 123 -54.73 31.47 -18.08
CA ARG A 123 -55.12 30.22 -17.42
C ARG A 123 -53.89 29.45 -16.98
N THR A 124 -53.84 29.10 -15.70
CA THR A 124 -52.85 28.17 -15.17
C THR A 124 -53.16 26.77 -15.68
N ALA A 125 -52.17 26.11 -16.26
CA ALA A 125 -52.27 24.73 -16.76
C ALA A 125 -51.27 23.84 -16.00
N SER A 126 -51.72 22.63 -15.68
CA SER A 126 -50.88 21.59 -15.08
C SER A 126 -50.83 20.39 -16.02
N ALA A 127 -49.64 19.87 -16.26
CA ALA A 127 -49.40 18.69 -17.07
C ALA A 127 -48.58 17.68 -16.28
N TYR A 128 -49.08 16.46 -16.18
CA TYR A 128 -48.40 15.33 -15.56
C TYR A 128 -48.06 14.30 -16.63
N ARG A 129 -46.82 13.81 -16.67
CA ARG A 129 -46.39 12.76 -17.60
C ARG A 129 -45.63 11.68 -16.86
N VAL A 130 -45.90 10.43 -17.20
CA VAL A 130 -45.13 9.27 -16.78
C VAL A 130 -44.67 8.57 -18.05
N ASN A 131 -43.36 8.39 -18.20
CA ASN A 131 -42.74 7.75 -19.35
C ASN A 131 -41.93 6.55 -18.85
N LEU A 132 -42.18 5.38 -19.43
CA LEU A 132 -41.28 4.22 -19.32
C LEU A 132 -40.45 4.18 -20.59
N GLY A 133 -39.14 4.34 -20.45
CA GLY A 133 -38.18 4.30 -21.54
C GLY A 133 -37.24 3.11 -21.38
N GLY A 134 -36.62 2.71 -22.49
CA GLY A 134 -35.49 1.80 -22.46
C GLY A 134 -34.51 2.15 -23.55
N SER A 135 -33.23 1.92 -23.30
CA SER A 135 -32.16 2.14 -24.27
C SER A 135 -31.21 0.95 -24.26
N TRP A 136 -30.75 0.55 -25.44
CA TRP A 136 -29.75 -0.50 -25.57
C TRP A 136 -28.93 -0.24 -26.83
N GLU A 137 -27.60 -0.27 -26.67
CA GLU A 137 -26.66 -0.17 -27.78
C GLU A 137 -25.96 -1.54 -27.93
N PRO A 138 -26.25 -2.30 -28.99
CA PRO A 138 -25.54 -3.56 -29.23
C PRO A 138 -24.07 -3.26 -29.59
N ASP A 139 -23.15 -3.95 -28.93
CA ASP A 139 -21.70 -3.73 -29.08
C ASP A 139 -21.13 -4.40 -30.34
N ILE A 140 -21.56 -3.93 -31.52
CA ILE A 140 -21.14 -4.48 -32.82
C ILE A 140 -19.65 -4.21 -33.08
N TRP A 141 -19.15 -3.07 -32.59
CA TRP A 141 -17.79 -2.60 -32.86
C TRP A 141 -16.82 -2.87 -31.71
N GLY A 142 -17.24 -3.48 -30.61
CA GLY A 142 -16.38 -3.79 -29.46
C GLY A 142 -16.02 -2.57 -28.58
N ARG A 143 -16.66 -1.42 -28.77
CA ARG A 143 -16.38 -0.19 -27.99
C ARG A 143 -16.74 -0.39 -26.52
N LEU A 144 -17.90 -0.96 -26.23
CA LEU A 144 -18.36 -1.18 -24.85
C LEU A 144 -17.56 -2.30 -24.17
N GLY A 145 -17.23 -3.36 -24.91
CA GLY A 145 -16.34 -4.43 -24.45
C GLY A 145 -14.93 -3.93 -24.14
N ALA A 146 -14.36 -3.05 -24.97
CA ALA A 146 -13.07 -2.41 -24.72
C ALA A 146 -13.12 -1.50 -23.48
N ALA A 147 -14.20 -0.73 -23.28
CA ALA A 147 -14.38 0.08 -22.08
C ALA A 147 -14.47 -0.77 -20.80
N SER A 148 -15.22 -1.88 -20.84
CA SER A 148 -15.30 -2.87 -19.74
C SER A 148 -13.94 -3.53 -19.45
N THR A 149 -13.18 -3.85 -20.49
CA THR A 149 -11.83 -4.41 -20.37
C THR A 149 -10.88 -3.40 -19.74
N ALA A 150 -10.91 -2.14 -20.19
CA ALA A 150 -10.12 -1.06 -19.62
C ALA A 150 -10.45 -0.84 -18.14
N ALA A 151 -11.73 -0.79 -17.76
CA ALA A 151 -12.14 -0.68 -16.36
C ALA A 151 -11.65 -1.89 -15.53
N SER A 152 -11.70 -3.10 -16.10
CA SER A 152 -11.21 -4.31 -15.43
C SER A 152 -9.69 -4.26 -15.21
N ALA A 153 -8.93 -3.73 -16.17
CA ALA A 153 -7.50 -3.49 -16.03
C ALA A 153 -7.20 -2.43 -14.96
N SER A 154 -7.97 -1.34 -14.90
CA SER A 154 -7.86 -0.35 -13.82
C SER A 154 -8.15 -0.96 -12.43
N ALA A 155 -9.16 -1.83 -12.33
CA ALA A 155 -9.43 -2.55 -11.07
C ALA A 155 -8.29 -3.51 -10.68
N ALA A 156 -7.65 -4.16 -11.65
CA ALA A 156 -6.47 -4.98 -11.39
C ALA A 156 -5.28 -4.13 -10.91
N ALA A 157 -5.08 -2.93 -11.47
CA ALA A 157 -4.08 -1.98 -11.00
C ALA A 157 -4.35 -1.55 -9.55
N SER A 158 -5.59 -1.19 -9.21
CA SER A 158 -5.95 -0.84 -7.83
C SER A 158 -5.81 -2.02 -6.85
N ALA A 159 -5.99 -3.26 -7.30
CA ALA A 159 -5.68 -4.44 -6.48
C ALA A 159 -4.18 -4.54 -6.17
N ALA A 160 -3.32 -4.26 -7.16
CA ALA A 160 -1.87 -4.23 -6.97
C ALA A 160 -1.44 -3.08 -6.05
N GLU A 161 -2.09 -1.90 -6.15
CA GLU A 161 -1.87 -0.78 -5.23
C GLU A 161 -2.24 -1.13 -3.77
N LEU A 162 -3.34 -1.85 -3.56
CA LEU A 162 -3.70 -2.36 -2.23
C LEU A 162 -2.65 -3.33 -1.69
N ALA A 163 -2.19 -4.28 -2.51
CA ALA A 163 -1.13 -5.22 -2.11
C ALA A 163 0.19 -4.47 -1.78
N ALA A 164 0.54 -3.46 -2.56
CA ALA A 164 1.71 -2.61 -2.32
C ALA A 164 1.57 -1.79 -1.02
N ALA A 165 0.40 -1.21 -0.76
CA ALA A 165 0.13 -0.48 0.47
C ALA A 165 0.25 -1.38 1.71
N ARG A 166 -0.29 -2.61 1.65
CA ARG A 166 -0.13 -3.62 2.71
C ARG A 166 1.34 -3.95 2.96
N LEU A 167 2.08 -4.27 1.91
CA LEU A 167 3.50 -4.61 2.01
C LEU A 167 4.34 -3.45 2.56
N SER A 168 4.06 -2.22 2.10
CA SER A 168 4.72 -1.02 2.59
C SER A 168 4.46 -0.79 4.08
N ALA A 169 3.21 -0.90 4.53
CA ALA A 169 2.87 -0.73 5.95
C ALA A 169 3.51 -1.81 6.83
N GLN A 170 3.54 -3.06 6.37
CA GLN A 170 4.22 -4.17 7.07
C GLN A 170 5.74 -3.97 7.12
N GLY A 171 6.35 -3.51 6.03
CA GLY A 171 7.78 -3.21 5.96
C GLY A 171 8.17 -2.06 6.89
N GLU A 172 7.36 -1.00 6.91
CA GLU A 172 7.57 0.15 7.79
C GLU A 172 7.42 -0.23 9.27
N LEU A 173 6.44 -1.08 9.60
CA LEU A 173 6.31 -1.63 10.95
C LEU A 173 7.53 -2.42 11.36
N ALA A 174 8.00 -3.34 10.51
CA ALA A 174 9.18 -4.14 10.82
C ALA A 174 10.42 -3.27 11.03
N ALA A 175 10.64 -2.27 10.16
CA ALA A 175 11.75 -1.32 10.29
C ALA A 175 11.67 -0.53 11.62
N ASN A 176 10.50 0.04 11.93
CA ASN A 176 10.29 0.79 13.18
C ASN A 176 10.43 -0.09 14.42
N TYR A 177 9.93 -1.33 14.35
CA TYR A 177 10.04 -2.32 15.43
C TYR A 177 11.50 -2.64 15.75
N PHE A 178 12.30 -2.99 14.75
CA PHE A 178 13.71 -3.31 14.96
C PHE A 178 14.53 -2.09 15.38
N ALA A 179 14.24 -0.90 14.84
CA ALA A 179 14.85 0.34 15.31
C ALA A 179 14.52 0.61 16.79
N LEU A 180 13.29 0.33 17.23
CA LEU A 180 12.90 0.48 18.63
C LEU A 180 13.66 -0.52 19.52
N ARG A 181 13.79 -1.78 19.10
CA ARG A 181 14.59 -2.79 19.81
C ARG A 181 16.08 -2.41 19.89
N GLN A 182 16.62 -1.80 18.84
CA GLN A 182 17.98 -1.24 18.88
C GLN A 182 18.08 -0.08 19.89
N ALA A 183 17.10 0.82 19.91
CA ALA A 183 17.07 1.93 20.86
C ALA A 183 16.96 1.44 22.32
N ASP A 184 16.21 0.36 22.58
CA ASP A 184 16.18 -0.31 23.89
C ASP A 184 17.58 -0.76 24.32
N ALA A 185 18.31 -1.45 23.44
CA ALA A 185 19.67 -1.92 23.73
C ALA A 185 20.66 -0.77 23.97
N GLN A 186 20.60 0.30 23.15
CA GLN A 186 21.43 1.48 23.31
C GLN A 186 21.12 2.24 24.60
N LYS A 187 19.84 2.35 24.96
CA LYS A 187 19.40 2.95 26.23
C LYS A 187 19.98 2.18 27.42
N ALA A 188 19.91 0.85 27.40
CA ALA A 188 20.46 0.03 28.48
C ALA A 188 21.98 0.20 28.62
N LEU A 189 22.71 0.28 27.51
CA LEU A 189 24.15 0.56 27.51
C LEU A 189 24.45 1.95 28.12
N LEU A 190 23.72 2.99 27.69
CA LEU A 190 23.89 4.35 28.23
C LEU A 190 23.55 4.46 29.71
N GLN A 191 22.55 3.70 30.18
CA GLN A 191 22.25 3.62 31.62
C GLN A 191 23.44 3.06 32.42
N ALA A 192 24.08 2.00 31.91
CA ALA A 192 25.30 1.45 32.54
C ALA A 192 26.46 2.46 32.51
N THR A 193 26.63 3.19 31.41
CA THR A 193 27.63 4.26 31.26
C THR A 193 27.43 5.38 32.27
N VAL A 194 26.19 5.85 32.45
CA VAL A 194 25.86 6.88 33.45
C VAL A 194 26.22 6.41 34.85
N GLN A 195 25.84 5.18 35.24
CA GLN A 195 26.22 4.62 36.54
C GLN A 195 27.74 4.50 36.72
N GLY A 196 28.47 4.18 35.65
CA GLY A 196 29.93 4.17 35.64
C GLY A 196 30.52 5.55 35.93
N TYR A 197 30.06 6.58 35.21
CA TYR A 197 30.54 7.95 35.41
C TYR A 197 30.12 8.56 36.75
N GLU A 198 28.98 8.16 37.33
CA GLU A 198 28.62 8.53 38.70
C GLU A 198 29.65 8.02 39.72
N ARG A 199 30.11 6.76 39.58
CA ARG A 199 31.18 6.22 40.45
C ARG A 199 32.52 6.93 40.21
N VAL A 200 32.88 7.20 38.96
CA VAL A 200 34.11 7.93 38.64
C VAL A 200 34.09 9.33 39.26
N LEU A 201 32.98 10.06 39.13
CA LEU A 201 32.82 11.37 39.75
C LEU A 201 32.96 11.29 41.28
N GLN A 202 32.31 10.32 41.92
CA GLN A 202 32.40 10.11 43.36
C GLN A 202 33.85 9.83 43.81
N ILE A 203 34.57 8.95 43.11
CA ILE A 203 35.98 8.64 43.42
C ILE A 203 36.85 9.89 43.27
N THR A 204 36.67 10.66 42.20
CA THR A 204 37.45 11.87 41.94
C THR A 204 37.16 12.96 42.96
N GLN A 205 35.91 13.14 43.38
CA GLN A 205 35.51 14.06 44.45
C GLN A 205 36.16 13.67 45.79
N ASN A 206 36.16 12.38 46.14
CA ASN A 206 36.82 11.88 47.35
C ASN A 206 38.34 12.16 47.33
N ARG A 207 39.01 11.95 46.19
CA ARG A 207 40.45 12.23 46.03
C ARG A 207 40.77 13.73 46.08
N PHE A 208 39.92 14.58 45.53
CA PHE A 208 40.05 16.03 45.64
C PHE A 208 39.90 16.49 47.11
N GLY A 209 38.93 15.93 47.85
CA GLY A 209 38.76 16.20 49.28
C GLY A 209 39.97 15.79 50.13
N ALA A 210 40.72 14.78 49.70
CA ALA A 210 41.99 14.36 50.29
C ALA A 210 43.23 15.14 49.77
N ALA A 211 43.04 16.17 48.93
CA ALA A 211 44.09 16.94 48.27
C ALA A 211 45.05 16.12 47.36
N ILE A 212 44.56 14.99 46.82
CA ILE A 212 45.33 14.09 45.93
C ILE A 212 45.05 14.35 44.44
N ALA A 213 43.91 14.95 44.11
CA ALA A 213 43.50 15.27 42.74
C ALA A 213 43.23 16.78 42.56
N ALA A 214 43.31 17.28 41.33
CA ALA A 214 43.05 18.68 41.05
C ALA A 214 41.54 18.95 40.86
N LYS A 215 41.11 20.20 41.07
CA LYS A 215 39.69 20.58 40.83
C LYS A 215 39.29 20.42 39.36
N SER A 216 40.24 20.54 38.43
CA SER A 216 40.04 20.27 36.99
C SER A 216 39.55 18.85 36.72
N ASP A 217 40.05 17.86 37.48
CA ASP A 217 39.69 16.44 37.29
C ASP A 217 38.22 16.20 37.68
N VAL A 218 37.76 16.89 38.73
CA VAL A 218 36.35 16.85 39.15
C VAL A 218 35.46 17.48 38.07
N LEU A 219 35.82 18.66 37.55
CA LEU A 219 35.05 19.32 36.48
C LEU A 219 35.01 18.49 35.20
N GLN A 220 36.09 17.79 34.86
CA GLN A 220 36.13 16.88 33.72
C GLN A 220 35.18 15.68 33.94
N ALA A 221 35.20 15.07 35.12
CA ALA A 221 34.29 13.97 35.47
C ALA A 221 32.81 14.41 35.48
N GLU A 222 32.52 15.60 36.01
CA GLU A 222 31.17 16.21 35.96
C GLU A 222 30.71 16.41 34.51
N THR A 223 31.59 16.90 33.64
CA THR A 223 31.29 17.09 32.21
C THR A 223 31.01 15.77 31.50
N GLN A 224 31.79 14.72 31.77
CA GLN A 224 31.56 13.39 31.18
C GLN A 224 30.21 12.79 31.63
N LEU A 225 29.88 12.90 32.92
CA LEU A 225 28.59 12.46 33.44
C LEU A 225 27.44 13.25 32.81
N ALA A 226 27.58 14.57 32.69
CA ALA A 226 26.56 15.42 32.07
C ALA A 226 26.32 15.03 30.60
N ASN A 227 27.37 14.81 29.82
CA ASN A 227 27.26 14.36 28.43
C ASN A 227 26.55 13.00 28.32
N ALA A 228 26.93 12.01 29.12
CA ALA A 228 26.27 10.71 29.10
C ALA A 228 24.78 10.79 29.50
N ARG A 229 24.41 11.69 30.41
CA ARG A 229 23.00 11.94 30.77
C ARG A 229 22.23 12.59 29.61
N ILE A 230 22.85 13.50 28.86
CA ILE A 230 22.25 14.09 27.66
C ILE A 230 21.98 13.00 26.61
N ASP A 231 22.96 12.13 26.36
CA ASP A 231 22.81 11.02 25.40
C ASP A 231 21.68 10.07 25.83
N LEU A 232 21.57 9.77 27.13
CA LEU A 232 20.48 8.95 27.67
C LEU A 232 19.09 9.59 27.46
N ILE A 233 18.99 10.91 27.63
CA ILE A 233 17.74 11.65 27.35
C ILE A 233 17.43 11.60 25.85
N SER A 234 18.44 11.78 25.00
CA SER A 234 18.29 11.74 23.54
C SER A 234 17.76 10.39 23.05
N ILE A 235 18.39 9.27 23.46
CA ILE A 235 17.95 7.93 23.05
C ILE A 235 16.56 7.60 23.60
N THR A 236 16.22 8.10 24.79
CA THR A 236 14.88 7.92 25.37
C THR A 236 13.81 8.61 24.53
N ARG A 237 14.10 9.81 24.02
CA ARG A 237 13.21 10.53 23.10
C ARG A 237 13.08 9.79 21.77
N GLN A 238 14.19 9.32 21.19
CA GLN A 238 14.18 8.59 19.93
C GLN A 238 13.34 7.31 20.03
N ARG A 239 13.48 6.57 21.14
CA ARG A 239 12.64 5.40 21.42
C ARG A 239 11.15 5.76 21.45
N ALA A 240 10.78 6.84 22.14
CA ALA A 240 9.39 7.29 22.20
C ALA A 240 8.85 7.68 20.81
N GLN A 241 9.66 8.33 19.96
CA GLN A 241 9.26 8.65 18.58
C GLN A 241 8.97 7.40 17.75
N LEU A 242 9.78 6.35 17.88
CA LEU A 242 9.55 5.06 17.20
C LEU A 242 8.28 4.38 17.70
N GLU A 243 8.02 4.43 19.01
CA GLU A 243 6.79 3.92 19.62
C GLU A 243 5.54 4.66 19.11
N HIS A 244 5.64 5.98 18.91
CA HIS A 244 4.56 6.78 18.33
C HIS A 244 4.35 6.45 16.84
N ALA A 245 5.43 6.24 16.08
CA ALA A 245 5.34 5.84 14.68
C ALA A 245 4.63 4.49 14.53
N ILE A 246 4.96 3.51 15.39
CA ILE A 246 4.25 2.23 15.44
C ILE A 246 2.78 2.44 15.81
N ALA A 247 2.46 3.26 16.81
CA ALA A 247 1.08 3.53 17.21
C ALA A 247 0.23 4.07 16.03
N VAL A 248 0.78 5.01 15.26
CA VAL A 248 0.12 5.58 14.07
C VAL A 248 -0.12 4.52 12.99
N LEU A 249 0.87 3.65 12.72
CA LEU A 249 0.71 2.54 11.79
C LEU A 249 -0.38 1.56 12.22
N LEU A 250 -0.57 1.40 13.54
CA LEU A 250 -1.63 0.59 14.13
C LEU A 250 -2.97 1.31 14.24
N GLY A 251 -3.10 2.55 13.73
CA GLY A 251 -4.33 3.33 13.82
C GLY A 251 -4.73 3.71 15.26
N LYS A 252 -3.77 3.76 16.19
CA LYS A 252 -3.98 4.11 17.60
C LYS A 252 -3.40 5.50 17.90
N ALA A 253 -3.96 6.17 18.91
CA ALA A 253 -3.34 7.39 19.42
C ALA A 253 -1.98 7.05 20.07
N PRO A 254 -0.93 7.88 19.91
CA PRO A 254 0.39 7.60 20.49
C PRO A 254 0.40 7.38 22.00
N ALA A 255 -0.57 7.95 22.73
CA ALA A 255 -0.69 7.78 24.18
C ALA A 255 -1.30 6.44 24.62
N GLU A 256 -1.97 5.71 23.72
CA GLU A 256 -2.68 4.45 24.02
C GLU A 256 -1.85 3.20 23.73
N PHE A 257 -0.71 3.37 23.08
CA PHE A 257 0.17 2.28 22.70
C PHE A 257 1.45 2.33 23.54
N SER A 258 1.84 1.18 24.07
CA SER A 258 3.19 1.03 24.61
C SER A 258 3.78 -0.35 24.35
N LEU A 259 5.10 -0.37 24.14
CA LEU A 259 5.87 -1.59 23.94
C LEU A 259 6.92 -1.74 25.04
N ALA A 260 6.82 -2.84 25.80
CA ALA A 260 7.80 -3.14 26.84
C ALA A 260 9.19 -3.45 26.22
N PRO A 261 10.30 -2.97 26.82
CA PRO A 261 11.66 -3.35 26.42
C PRO A 261 11.89 -4.85 26.56
N LEU A 262 12.70 -5.44 25.67
CA LEU A 262 13.13 -6.83 25.82
C LEU A 262 14.22 -6.93 26.91
N PRO A 263 14.27 -8.04 27.66
CA PRO A 263 15.40 -8.35 28.52
C PRO A 263 16.69 -8.45 27.69
N GLN A 264 17.81 -7.94 28.20
CA GLN A 264 19.11 -7.90 27.49
C GLN A 264 19.60 -9.28 26.98
N ALA A 265 19.10 -10.38 27.56
CA ALA A 265 19.44 -11.75 27.19
C ALA A 265 18.63 -12.30 25.99
N ALA A 266 17.62 -11.58 25.50
CA ALA A 266 16.85 -11.99 24.33
C ALA A 266 17.58 -11.57 23.05
N SER A 267 18.44 -12.45 22.51
CA SER A 267 18.96 -12.28 21.16
C SER A 267 17.83 -12.53 20.16
N LEU A 268 17.52 -11.54 19.31
CA LEU A 268 16.68 -11.75 18.15
C LEU A 268 17.41 -12.70 17.19
N ALA A 269 16.80 -13.84 16.87
CA ALA A 269 17.34 -14.74 15.87
C ALA A 269 17.19 -14.07 14.50
N LEU A 270 18.31 -13.79 13.83
CA LEU A 270 18.28 -13.37 12.43
C LEU A 270 17.91 -14.60 11.58
N PRO A 271 16.93 -14.49 10.67
CA PRO A 271 16.67 -15.56 9.73
C PRO A 271 17.92 -15.81 8.89
N ALA A 272 18.27 -17.08 8.68
CA ALA A 272 19.32 -17.43 7.74
C ALA A 272 18.95 -16.90 6.34
N ALA A 273 19.90 -16.21 5.69
CA ALA A 273 19.76 -15.73 4.32
C ALA A 273 19.53 -16.95 3.40
N GLY A 274 18.27 -17.30 3.13
CA GLY A 274 17.87 -18.50 2.41
C GLY A 274 16.55 -19.13 2.85
N ALA A 275 16.00 -18.77 4.01
CA ALA A 275 14.77 -19.40 4.54
C ALA A 275 13.45 -18.92 3.91
N ALA A 276 13.47 -17.93 3.01
CA ALA A 276 12.27 -17.42 2.35
C ALA A 276 11.77 -18.30 1.18
N THR A 277 12.44 -19.40 0.87
CA THR A 277 11.99 -20.35 -0.15
C THR A 277 11.34 -21.57 0.51
N ALA A 278 10.12 -21.88 0.04
CA ALA A 278 9.35 -23.09 0.30
C ALA A 278 8.42 -23.09 1.53
N THR A 279 7.24 -22.48 1.36
CA THR A 279 5.95 -23.14 1.67
C THR A 279 4.83 -22.47 0.87
N ALA A 280 4.86 -22.63 -0.46
CA ALA A 280 3.66 -22.49 -1.27
C ALA A 280 3.12 -23.91 -1.52
N THR A 281 2.34 -24.42 -0.57
CA THR A 281 1.50 -25.61 -0.80
C THR A 281 0.52 -25.29 -1.93
N GLY A 282 0.61 -26.08 -3.00
CA GLY A 282 -0.09 -25.83 -4.25
C GLY A 282 -1.61 -25.88 -4.16
N VAL A 283 -2.24 -25.11 -5.04
CA VAL A 283 -3.60 -25.32 -5.53
C VAL A 283 -3.51 -25.37 -7.06
N PRO A 284 -4.09 -26.38 -7.73
CA PRO A 284 -4.02 -26.51 -9.18
C PRO A 284 -4.83 -25.40 -9.86
N GLY A 285 -4.35 -25.00 -11.03
CA GLY A 285 -4.66 -23.72 -11.66
C GLY A 285 -6.10 -23.49 -12.12
N SER A 286 -6.40 -22.21 -12.32
CA SER A 286 -7.32 -21.66 -13.32
C SER A 286 -6.96 -20.17 -13.47
N ALA A 287 -6.98 -19.52 -14.62
CA ALA A 287 -7.01 -19.92 -16.01
C ALA A 287 -6.40 -18.72 -16.74
N ALA A 288 -5.44 -18.97 -17.62
CA ALA A 288 -5.06 -18.01 -18.63
C ALA A 288 -6.30 -17.76 -19.49
N ALA A 289 -6.72 -16.50 -19.63
CA ALA A 289 -7.67 -16.14 -20.67
C ALA A 289 -6.96 -16.28 -22.03
N PRO A 290 -7.52 -17.05 -22.98
CA PRO A 290 -6.87 -17.29 -24.26
C PRO A 290 -7.01 -16.10 -25.22
N ALA A 291 -6.16 -16.16 -26.24
CA ALA A 291 -5.94 -15.21 -27.34
C ALA A 291 -7.08 -15.06 -28.34
#